data_AF-A0A813E0Y9-F1
#
_entry.id   AF-A0A813E0Y9-F1
#
_cell.length_a   1.000
_cell.length_b   1.000
_cell.length_c   1.000
_cell.angle_alpha   90.00
_cell.angle_beta   90.00
_cell.angle_gamma   90.00
#
_symmetry.space_group_name_H-M   'P 1'
#
loop_
_entity.id
_entity.type
_entity.pdbx_description
1 polymer ?
#
loop_
_entity_poly.entity_id
_entity_poly.type
_entity_poly.pdbx_seq_one_letter_code
_entity_poly.pdbx_strand_id
1 'polypeptide(L)'
;MANPDFARVGPHGLPRVARALKGWRKATPQQPRWPMPEEGAALIAGRLEESKKEKGLWVLTGFSAYLRPSENSRLRIGDVIAPVSRSSKAMRHWTLFLSPFEQEILTKTKGFDEAIALDDTRMPWLGPALGKHAARRCKHFMQKGMSKADADKQPLWGFGQAEAYKEFHHAAEQVGLGWLAPTSYVLRHGGVSRDIALKLRSLEEAQRRGRWATLTSIKHYEKHGRLQWLLNKIGAAAVARGHDCLRRFHTQLRDF
;
A
#
# COMPACT_ATOMS: atom_id res chain seq x y z
N MET A 1 -1.95 -20.73 -17.96
CA MET A 1 -3.20 -20.00 -17.62
C MET A 1 -4.33 -21.02 -17.47
N ALA A 2 -5.28 -20.84 -16.54
CA ALA A 2 -6.48 -21.69 -16.56
C ALA A 2 -7.32 -21.29 -17.77
N ASN A 3 -7.76 -22.28 -18.55
CA ASN A 3 -8.66 -22.04 -19.66
C ASN A 3 -9.93 -21.34 -19.10
N PRO A 4 -10.26 -20.10 -19.53
CA PRO A 4 -11.43 -19.35 -19.07
C PRO A 4 -12.75 -20.13 -19.26
N ASP A 5 -12.76 -21.11 -20.16
CA ASP A 5 -13.92 -21.96 -20.44
C ASP A 5 -14.43 -22.75 -19.22
N PHE A 6 -13.54 -23.07 -18.26
CA PHE A 6 -13.85 -23.87 -17.06
C PHE A 6 -13.93 -23.05 -15.76
N ALA A 7 -14.02 -21.72 -15.86
CA ALA A 7 -14.20 -20.85 -14.70
C ALA A 7 -15.59 -21.01 -14.05
N ARG A 8 -15.79 -20.43 -12.85
CA ARG A 8 -17.09 -20.43 -12.13
C ARG A 8 -18.24 -19.85 -12.97
N VAL A 9 -17.92 -18.99 -13.91
CA VAL A 9 -18.83 -18.29 -14.84
C VAL A 9 -18.43 -18.56 -16.30
N GLY A 10 -17.64 -19.61 -16.55
CA GLY A 10 -17.24 -20.01 -17.90
C GLY A 10 -18.35 -20.78 -18.63
N PRO A 11 -18.29 -20.85 -19.97
CA PRO A 11 -19.30 -21.48 -20.84
C PRO A 11 -19.68 -22.92 -20.44
N HIS A 12 -18.77 -23.68 -19.81
CA HIS A 12 -19.07 -25.05 -19.39
C HIS A 12 -19.67 -25.18 -17.98
N GLY A 13 -19.72 -24.11 -17.19
CA GLY A 13 -20.40 -24.11 -15.89
C GLY A 13 -19.97 -25.24 -14.94
N LEU A 14 -18.65 -25.47 -14.76
CA LEU A 14 -18.11 -26.57 -13.95
C LEU A 14 -17.58 -26.09 -12.58
N PRO A 15 -18.44 -25.67 -11.62
CA PRO A 15 -18.01 -25.12 -10.34
C PRO A 15 -17.27 -26.13 -9.46
N ARG A 16 -17.49 -27.44 -9.65
CA ARG A 16 -16.76 -28.50 -8.93
C ARG A 16 -15.31 -28.61 -9.41
N VAL A 17 -15.07 -28.54 -10.72
CA VAL A 17 -13.71 -28.53 -11.30
C VAL A 17 -12.97 -27.26 -10.88
N ALA A 18 -13.61 -26.10 -10.93
CA ALA A 18 -13.03 -24.84 -10.44
C ALA A 18 -12.66 -24.91 -8.95
N ARG A 19 -13.49 -25.54 -8.10
CA ARG A 19 -13.19 -25.76 -6.68
C ARG A 19 -12.07 -26.78 -6.48
N ALA A 20 -12.04 -27.88 -7.23
CA ALA A 20 -10.99 -28.88 -7.19
C ALA A 20 -9.63 -28.28 -7.59
N LEU A 21 -9.58 -27.51 -8.68
CA LEU A 21 -8.38 -26.78 -9.11
C LEU A 21 -7.94 -25.74 -8.08
N LYS A 22 -8.88 -25.05 -7.43
CA LYS A 22 -8.58 -24.13 -6.32
C LYS A 22 -8.01 -24.87 -5.10
N GLY A 23 -8.53 -26.06 -4.78
CA GLY A 23 -8.04 -26.94 -3.72
C GLY A 23 -6.63 -27.44 -4.03
N TRP A 24 -6.42 -27.98 -5.23
CA TRP A 24 -5.12 -28.44 -5.73
C TRP A 24 -4.05 -27.35 -5.65
N ARG A 25 -4.38 -26.11 -6.07
CA ARG A 25 -3.48 -24.95 -5.95
C ARG A 25 -3.14 -24.55 -4.51
N LYS A 26 -4.04 -24.82 -3.55
CA LYS A 26 -3.73 -24.62 -2.13
C LYS A 26 -2.82 -25.73 -1.59
N ALA A 27 -2.91 -26.93 -2.16
CA ALA A 27 -2.08 -28.08 -1.81
C ALA A 27 -0.69 -28.03 -2.48
N THR A 28 -0.54 -27.31 -3.59
CA THR A 28 0.79 -27.04 -4.19
C THR A 28 1.52 -25.95 -3.40
N PRO A 29 2.86 -26.00 -3.29
CA PRO A 29 3.62 -24.95 -2.61
C PRO A 29 3.29 -23.59 -3.20
N GLN A 30 2.75 -22.67 -2.39
CA GLN A 30 2.43 -21.33 -2.88
C GLN A 30 3.72 -20.65 -3.29
N GLN A 31 3.82 -20.26 -4.56
CA GLN A 31 4.95 -19.46 -5.00
C GLN A 31 4.97 -18.16 -4.20
N PRO A 32 6.12 -17.83 -3.58
CA PRO A 32 6.22 -16.60 -2.81
C PRO A 32 6.03 -15.42 -3.76
N ARG A 33 5.09 -14.53 -3.42
CA ARG A 33 4.94 -13.26 -4.14
C ARG A 33 6.21 -12.45 -3.99
N TRP A 34 6.64 -11.83 -5.08
CA TRP A 34 7.83 -10.99 -5.10
C TRP A 34 7.59 -9.71 -4.28
N PRO A 35 8.48 -9.37 -3.33
CA PRO A 35 8.41 -8.09 -2.64
C PRO A 35 8.90 -6.99 -3.59
N MET A 36 8.17 -5.88 -3.70
CA MET A 36 8.65 -4.72 -4.46
C MET A 36 9.83 -4.07 -3.71
N PRO A 37 11.01 -3.86 -4.32
CA PRO A 37 12.04 -3.02 -3.72
C PRO A 37 11.55 -1.58 -3.57
N GLU A 38 12.08 -0.84 -2.58
CA GLU A 38 11.67 0.54 -2.31
C GLU A 38 11.86 1.45 -3.54
N GLU A 39 12.96 1.24 -4.25
CA GLU A 39 13.34 1.94 -5.47
C GLU A 39 12.35 1.66 -6.60
N GLY A 40 11.89 0.42 -6.72
CA GLY A 40 10.84 0.06 -7.68
C GLY A 40 9.50 0.70 -7.34
N ALA A 41 9.11 0.72 -6.06
CA ALA A 41 7.91 1.42 -5.62
C ALA A 41 8.02 2.93 -5.87
N ALA A 42 9.17 3.54 -5.60
CA ALA A 42 9.42 4.95 -5.82
C ALA A 42 9.39 5.33 -7.31
N LEU A 43 9.93 4.50 -8.20
CA LEU A 43 9.84 4.69 -9.65
C LEU A 43 8.40 4.72 -10.13
N ILE A 44 7.61 3.72 -9.72
CA ILE A 44 6.19 3.64 -10.09
C ILE A 44 5.43 4.85 -9.53
N ALA A 45 5.68 5.20 -8.27
CA ALA A 45 5.09 6.39 -7.65
C ALA A 45 5.46 7.67 -8.42
N GLY A 46 6.73 7.79 -8.85
CA GLY A 46 7.22 8.97 -9.57
C GLY A 46 6.52 9.12 -10.90
N ARG A 47 6.36 8.02 -11.63
CA ARG A 47 5.62 8.01 -12.91
C ARG A 47 4.14 8.35 -12.74
N LEU A 48 3.51 7.89 -11.67
CA LEU A 48 2.11 8.22 -11.37
C LEU A 48 1.91 9.67 -10.92
N GLU A 49 2.92 10.26 -10.28
CA GLU A 49 2.85 11.65 -9.82
C GLU A 49 2.76 12.64 -10.99
N GLU A 50 3.40 12.31 -12.12
CA GLU A 50 3.35 13.11 -13.35
C GLU A 50 1.91 13.27 -13.87
N SER A 51 1.02 12.30 -13.62
CA SER A 51 -0.39 12.42 -13.97
C SER A 51 -1.21 13.07 -12.85
N LYS A 52 -1.12 12.54 -11.63
CA LYS A 52 -1.77 13.09 -10.43
C LYS A 52 -0.92 12.80 -9.20
N LYS A 53 -0.51 13.84 -8.49
CA LYS A 53 0.36 13.68 -7.32
C LYS A 53 -0.18 12.73 -6.23
N GLU A 54 -1.50 12.69 -6.04
CA GLU A 54 -2.16 11.78 -5.08
C GLU A 54 -1.95 10.29 -5.40
N LYS A 55 -1.70 9.93 -6.67
CA LYS A 55 -1.44 8.54 -7.07
C LYS A 55 -0.05 8.07 -6.64
N GLY A 56 0.94 8.97 -6.69
CA GLY A 56 2.26 8.72 -6.09
C GLY A 56 2.18 8.53 -4.58
N LEU A 57 1.42 9.39 -3.87
CA LEU A 57 1.15 9.25 -2.44
C LEU A 57 0.47 7.92 -2.10
N TRP A 58 -0.48 7.47 -2.91
CA TRP A 58 -1.16 6.19 -2.72
C TRP A 58 -0.18 5.01 -2.75
N VAL A 59 0.77 4.99 -3.70
CA VAL A 59 1.80 3.92 -3.79
C VAL A 59 2.66 3.90 -2.53
N LEU A 60 3.19 5.06 -2.12
CA LEU A 60 4.13 5.16 -1.00
C LEU A 60 3.45 4.91 0.35
N THR A 61 2.18 5.30 0.48
CA THR A 61 1.33 4.93 1.62
C THR A 61 1.16 3.41 1.70
N GLY A 62 0.83 2.75 0.59
CA GLY A 62 0.67 1.30 0.54
C GLY A 62 1.95 0.54 0.91
N PHE A 63 3.10 1.07 0.47
CA PHE A 63 4.42 0.54 0.78
C PHE A 63 4.79 0.73 2.25
N SER A 64 4.76 1.98 2.76
CA SER A 64 5.24 2.32 4.10
C SER A 64 4.31 1.81 5.23
N ALA A 65 3.00 1.83 5.01
CA ALA A 65 2.00 1.42 6.00
C ALA A 65 1.54 -0.05 5.83
N TYR A 66 2.16 -0.81 4.93
CA TYR A 66 1.84 -2.22 4.65
C TYR A 66 0.36 -2.45 4.32
N LEU A 67 -0.30 -1.49 3.68
CA LEU A 67 -1.75 -1.57 3.47
C LEU A 67 -2.10 -2.65 2.45
N ARG A 68 -3.18 -3.40 2.69
CA ARG A 68 -3.78 -4.21 1.64
C ARG A 68 -4.30 -3.27 0.53
N PRO A 69 -4.32 -3.66 -0.75
CA PRO A 69 -4.79 -2.80 -1.83
C PRO A 69 -6.19 -2.19 -1.60
N SER A 70 -7.09 -2.98 -1.04
CA SER A 70 -8.45 -2.53 -0.70
C SER A 70 -8.48 -1.61 0.51
N GLU A 71 -7.61 -1.79 1.51
CA GLU A 71 -7.51 -0.88 2.66
C GLU A 71 -7.03 0.48 2.18
N ASN A 72 -5.93 0.49 1.42
CA ASN A 72 -5.36 1.71 0.89
C ASN A 72 -6.37 2.50 0.05
N SER A 73 -7.05 1.82 -0.89
CA SER A 73 -8.01 2.47 -1.79
C SER A 73 -9.31 2.93 -1.10
N ARG A 74 -9.59 2.47 0.12
CA ARG A 74 -10.79 2.82 0.90
C ARG A 74 -10.54 3.82 2.03
N LEU A 75 -9.29 4.27 2.19
CA LEU A 75 -8.97 5.32 3.15
C LEU A 75 -9.88 6.53 2.91
N ARG A 76 -10.35 7.09 4.01
CA ARG A 76 -11.18 8.29 4.06
C ARG A 76 -10.36 9.47 4.56
N ILE A 77 -10.92 10.66 4.39
CA ILE A 77 -10.29 11.90 4.84
C ILE A 77 -10.04 11.88 6.35
N GLY A 78 -11.05 11.45 7.12
CA GLY A 78 -10.98 11.34 8.58
C GLY A 78 -10.05 10.24 9.10
N ASP A 79 -9.59 9.32 8.25
CA ASP A 79 -8.67 8.25 8.65
C ASP A 79 -7.22 8.77 8.83
N VAL A 80 -6.93 10.02 8.42
CA VAL A 80 -5.60 10.64 8.52
C VAL A 80 -5.55 11.54 9.76
N ILE A 81 -4.96 11.03 10.84
CA ILE A 81 -4.94 11.69 12.14
C ILE A 81 -3.63 12.46 12.32
N ALA A 82 -3.75 13.77 12.55
CA ALA A 82 -2.62 14.64 12.84
C ALA A 82 -2.06 14.37 14.25
N PRO A 83 -0.74 14.50 14.45
CA PRO A 83 -0.17 14.50 15.80
C PRO A 83 -0.67 15.72 16.59
N VAL A 84 -0.89 15.54 17.89
CA VAL A 84 -1.34 16.63 18.76
C VAL A 84 -0.13 17.41 19.27
N SER A 85 -0.08 18.71 18.99
CA SER A 85 0.98 19.57 19.53
C SER A 85 0.96 19.53 21.07
N ARG A 86 2.10 19.30 21.72
CA ARG A 86 2.29 19.14 23.18
C ARG A 86 1.84 17.80 23.79
N SER A 87 1.51 16.80 22.98
CA SER A 87 1.35 15.43 23.50
C SER A 87 2.70 14.79 23.86
N SER A 88 2.65 13.60 24.45
CA SER A 88 3.86 12.80 24.70
C SER A 88 4.64 12.54 23.40
N LYS A 89 5.95 12.28 23.52
CA LYS A 89 6.82 11.89 22.40
C LYS A 89 6.26 10.69 21.61
N ALA A 90 5.43 9.85 22.24
CA ALA A 90 4.83 8.68 21.59
C ALA A 90 3.78 9.05 20.53
N MET A 91 3.14 10.23 20.64
CA MET A 91 2.06 10.69 19.76
C MET A 91 2.52 11.75 18.74
N ARG A 92 3.82 11.76 18.42
CA ARG A 92 4.45 12.73 17.51
C ARG A 92 4.27 12.41 16.02
N HIS A 93 3.79 11.21 15.70
CA HIS A 93 3.64 10.73 14.34
C HIS A 93 2.19 10.92 13.86
N TRP A 94 2.03 11.22 12.57
CA TRP A 94 0.74 11.06 11.91
C TRP A 94 0.30 9.61 12.01
N THR A 95 -1.00 9.36 12.11
CA THR A 95 -1.54 8.01 12.24
C THR A 95 -2.61 7.77 11.20
N LEU A 96 -2.58 6.59 10.56
CA LEU A 96 -3.68 6.10 9.74
C LEU A 96 -4.58 5.21 10.59
N PHE A 97 -5.86 5.57 10.66
CA PHE A 97 -6.87 4.77 11.33
C PHE A 97 -7.56 3.87 10.30
N LEU A 98 -7.48 2.56 10.48
CA LEU A 98 -8.07 1.58 9.57
C LEU A 98 -9.29 0.95 10.23
N SER A 99 -10.42 0.93 9.52
CA SER A 99 -11.69 0.37 9.99
C SER A 99 -12.07 0.90 11.39
N PRO A 100 -12.35 2.21 11.52
CA PRO A 100 -12.85 2.78 12.78
C PRO A 100 -14.09 2.01 13.25
N PHE A 101 -14.19 1.73 14.54
CA PHE A 101 -15.34 1.06 15.14
C PHE A 101 -16.67 1.73 14.75
N GLU A 102 -16.68 3.06 14.67
CA GLU A 102 -17.83 3.89 14.30
C GLU A 102 -18.33 3.64 12.87
N GLN A 103 -17.56 2.95 12.04
CA GLN A 103 -17.95 2.61 10.67
C GLN A 103 -18.57 1.21 10.55
N GLU A 104 -18.56 0.39 11.61
CA GLU A 104 -19.11 -0.98 11.65
C GLU A 104 -18.58 -1.94 10.55
N ILE A 105 -17.54 -1.55 9.80
CA ILE A 105 -16.92 -2.35 8.73
C ILE A 105 -15.78 -3.18 9.31
N LEU A 106 -16.07 -4.44 9.60
CA LEU A 106 -15.10 -5.44 10.06
C LEU A 106 -13.95 -5.61 9.05
N THR A 107 -12.71 -5.59 9.55
CA THR A 107 -11.55 -6.05 8.78
C THR A 107 -11.63 -7.55 8.52
N LYS A 108 -10.85 -8.04 7.54
CA LYS A 108 -10.72 -9.49 7.25
C LYS A 108 -10.25 -10.31 8.48
N THR A 109 -9.66 -9.64 9.48
CA THR A 109 -9.17 -10.21 10.74
C THR A 109 -10.11 -10.00 11.93
N LYS A 110 -11.29 -9.39 11.73
CA LYS A 110 -12.29 -9.06 12.77
C LYS A 110 -11.79 -8.08 13.86
N GLY A 111 -10.78 -7.27 13.56
CA GLY A 111 -10.34 -6.16 14.42
C GLY A 111 -11.02 -4.85 14.02
N PHE A 112 -11.36 -4.02 15.02
CA PHE A 112 -11.71 -2.61 14.89
C PHE A 112 -10.52 -1.75 15.37
N ASP A 113 -10.51 -0.47 15.00
CA ASP A 113 -9.57 0.55 15.53
C ASP A 113 -8.09 0.23 15.29
N GLU A 114 -7.77 -0.37 14.14
CA GLU A 114 -6.39 -0.68 13.79
C GLU A 114 -5.66 0.60 13.36
N ALA A 115 -4.77 1.10 14.21
CA ALA A 115 -3.99 2.29 13.95
C ALA A 115 -2.58 1.97 13.44
N ILE A 116 -2.07 2.76 12.51
CA ILE A 116 -0.69 2.70 12.01
C ILE A 116 -0.03 4.06 12.14
N ALA A 117 1.00 4.15 12.98
CA ALA A 117 1.87 5.32 13.00
C ALA A 117 2.65 5.44 11.68
N LEU A 118 2.74 6.64 11.14
CA LEU A 118 3.59 7.00 10.00
C LEU A 118 4.95 7.47 10.53
N ASP A 119 5.67 6.50 11.08
CA ASP A 119 6.96 6.60 11.76
C ASP A 119 8.13 6.10 10.90
N ASP A 120 7.90 5.96 9.59
CA ASP A 120 8.94 5.61 8.64
C ASP A 120 9.97 6.73 8.50
N THR A 121 11.14 6.52 9.09
CA THR A 121 12.25 7.50 9.17
C THR A 121 12.80 7.90 7.80
N ARG A 122 12.49 7.16 6.74
CA ARG A 122 12.94 7.44 5.37
C ARG A 122 11.94 8.24 4.57
N MET A 123 10.68 8.17 4.98
CA MET A 123 9.58 8.96 4.45
C MET A 123 8.97 9.83 5.55
N PRO A 124 9.76 10.63 6.31
CA PRO A 124 9.25 11.42 7.42
C PRO A 124 8.22 12.48 6.96
N TRP A 125 8.25 12.81 5.67
CA TRP A 125 7.35 13.73 5.00
C TRP A 125 6.00 13.11 4.62
N LEU A 126 5.85 11.78 4.63
CA LEU A 126 4.65 11.09 4.15
C LEU A 126 3.41 11.46 4.98
N GLY A 127 3.53 11.46 6.31
CA GLY A 127 2.46 11.87 7.22
C GLY A 127 1.98 13.31 6.96
N PRO A 128 2.88 14.31 7.02
CA PRO A 128 2.53 15.69 6.66
C PRO A 128 1.91 15.83 5.26
N ALA A 129 2.43 15.13 4.25
CA ALA A 129 1.89 15.18 2.89
C ALA A 129 0.47 14.61 2.80
N LEU A 130 0.20 13.49 3.47
CA LEU A 130 -1.16 12.93 3.58
C LEU A 130 -2.11 13.86 4.32
N GLY A 131 -1.64 14.50 5.40
CA GLY A 131 -2.41 15.50 6.13
C GLY A 131 -2.82 16.69 5.26
N LYS A 132 -1.89 17.23 4.47
CA LYS A 132 -2.17 18.30 3.51
C LYS A 132 -3.17 17.87 2.44
N HIS A 133 -2.99 16.66 1.89
CA HIS A 133 -3.92 16.09 0.91
C HIS A 133 -5.33 15.92 1.50
N ALA A 134 -5.45 15.33 2.69
CA ALA A 134 -6.71 15.17 3.42
C ALA A 134 -7.40 16.52 3.67
N ALA A 135 -6.65 17.53 4.14
CA ALA A 135 -7.18 18.87 4.37
C ALA A 135 -7.72 19.52 3.08
N ARG A 136 -7.01 19.37 1.95
CA ARG A 136 -7.48 19.86 0.63
C ARG A 136 -8.75 19.17 0.17
N ARG A 137 -8.81 17.85 0.33
CA ARG A 137 -10.01 17.05 0.00
C ARG A 137 -11.19 17.45 0.87
N CYS A 138 -10.95 17.65 2.18
CA CYS A 138 -11.98 18.12 3.12
C CYS A 138 -12.53 19.48 2.68
N LYS A 139 -11.65 20.44 2.41
CA LYS A 139 -12.02 21.77 1.92
C LYS A 139 -12.83 21.71 0.62
N HIS A 140 -12.44 20.84 -0.32
CA HIS A 140 -13.18 20.66 -1.57
C HIS A 140 -14.63 20.21 -1.35
N PHE A 141 -14.87 19.27 -0.43
CA PHE A 141 -16.23 18.82 -0.12
C PHE A 141 -17.02 19.83 0.71
N MET A 142 -16.37 20.54 1.64
CA MET A 142 -17.01 21.62 2.39
C MET A 142 -17.44 22.78 1.47
N GLN A 143 -16.65 23.10 0.45
CA GLN A 143 -17.01 24.08 -0.58
C GLN A 143 -18.23 23.65 -1.42
N LYS A 144 -18.55 22.35 -1.44
CA LYS A 144 -19.76 21.79 -2.06
C LYS A 144 -20.94 21.71 -1.09
N GLY A 145 -20.85 22.33 0.09
CA GLY A 145 -21.91 22.40 1.07
C GLY A 145 -21.97 21.24 2.06
N MET A 146 -20.97 20.33 2.07
CA MET A 146 -20.93 19.26 3.07
C MET A 146 -20.47 19.78 4.44
N SER A 147 -21.04 19.22 5.51
CA SER A 147 -20.50 19.40 6.86
C SER A 147 -19.09 18.79 6.95
N LYS A 148 -18.29 19.23 7.93
CA LYS A 148 -16.98 18.63 8.18
C LYS A 148 -17.10 17.13 8.49
N ALA A 149 -18.08 16.74 9.30
CA ALA A 149 -18.29 15.34 9.67
C ALA A 149 -18.62 14.45 8.47
N ASP A 150 -19.36 14.98 7.49
CA ASP A 150 -19.67 14.24 6.25
C ASP A 150 -18.52 14.26 5.25
N ALA A 151 -17.76 15.36 5.21
CA ALA A 151 -16.52 15.45 4.45
C ALA A 151 -15.48 14.43 4.94
N ASP A 152 -15.31 14.27 6.25
CA ASP A 152 -14.36 13.31 6.84
C ASP A 152 -14.67 11.85 6.46
N LYS A 153 -15.94 11.54 6.15
CA LYS A 153 -16.36 10.22 5.66
C LYS A 153 -16.09 9.99 4.16
N GLN A 154 -15.73 11.02 3.41
CA GLN A 154 -15.48 10.91 1.97
C GLN A 154 -14.13 10.22 1.69
N PRO A 155 -13.97 9.62 0.49
CA PRO A 155 -12.72 9.00 0.09
C PRO A 155 -11.54 9.97 0.12
N LEU A 156 -10.41 9.53 0.70
CA LEU A 156 -9.15 10.27 0.69
C LEU A 156 -8.67 10.49 -0.74
N TRP A 157 -8.77 9.46 -1.59
CA TRP A 157 -8.33 9.50 -2.97
C TRP A 157 -9.42 10.00 -3.91
N GLY A 158 -9.03 10.76 -4.93
CA GLY A 158 -9.91 11.18 -6.02
C GLY A 158 -10.22 10.09 -7.05
N PHE A 159 -9.81 8.85 -6.80
CA PHE A 159 -9.94 7.71 -7.71
C PHE A 159 -10.35 6.44 -6.98
N GLY A 160 -10.96 5.50 -7.71
CA GLY A 160 -11.40 4.21 -7.19
C GLY A 160 -10.33 3.11 -7.28
N GLN A 161 -10.60 1.96 -6.65
CA GLN A 161 -9.67 0.82 -6.64
C GLN A 161 -9.33 0.28 -8.05
N ALA A 162 -10.31 0.24 -8.96
CA ALA A 162 -10.11 -0.27 -10.31
C ALA A 162 -9.17 0.64 -11.13
N GLU A 163 -9.36 1.96 -11.02
CA GLU A 163 -8.47 2.97 -11.62
C GLU A 163 -7.06 2.86 -11.03
N ALA A 164 -6.95 2.80 -9.71
CA ALA A 164 -5.66 2.66 -9.01
C ALA A 164 -4.87 1.44 -9.50
N TYR A 165 -5.55 0.29 -9.63
CA TYR A 165 -4.91 -0.95 -10.11
C TYR A 165 -4.46 -0.84 -11.57
N LYS A 166 -5.34 -0.35 -12.45
CA LYS A 166 -5.05 -0.18 -13.88
C LYS A 166 -3.84 0.72 -14.07
N GLU A 167 -3.82 1.86 -13.39
CA GLU A 167 -2.74 2.83 -13.54
C GLU A 167 -1.46 2.40 -12.87
N PHE A 168 -1.52 1.73 -11.71
CA PHE A 168 -0.34 1.14 -11.09
C PHE A 168 0.35 0.14 -12.03
N HIS A 169 -0.42 -0.74 -12.67
CA HIS A 169 0.12 -1.70 -13.62
C HIS A 169 0.71 -1.00 -14.85
N HIS A 170 -0.02 -0.04 -15.42
CA HIS A 170 0.44 0.71 -16.59
C HIS A 170 1.72 1.51 -16.30
N ALA A 171 1.79 2.19 -15.15
CA ALA A 171 2.99 2.89 -14.73
C ALA A 171 4.16 1.93 -14.51
N ALA A 172 3.92 0.74 -13.94
CA ALA A 172 4.93 -0.28 -13.80
C ALA A 172 5.46 -0.79 -15.16
N GLU A 173 4.60 -0.98 -16.15
CA GLU A 173 5.02 -1.30 -17.52
C GLU A 173 5.91 -0.21 -18.12
N GLN A 174 5.51 1.05 -17.98
CA GLN A 174 6.26 2.21 -18.49
C GLN A 174 7.67 2.33 -17.89
N VAL A 175 7.87 1.92 -16.64
CA VAL A 175 9.18 1.93 -15.99
C VAL A 175 9.93 0.59 -16.09
N GLY A 176 9.43 -0.37 -16.88
CA GLY A 176 10.08 -1.67 -17.10
C GLY A 176 9.92 -2.67 -15.94
N LEU A 177 8.99 -2.42 -15.02
CA LEU A 177 8.72 -3.22 -13.82
C LEU A 177 7.39 -4.00 -13.86
N GLY A 178 6.72 -4.06 -15.01
CA GLY A 178 5.43 -4.76 -15.16
C GLY A 178 5.47 -6.21 -14.67
N TRP A 179 6.58 -6.92 -14.92
CA TRP A 179 6.79 -8.30 -14.45
C TRP A 179 6.84 -8.45 -12.91
N LEU A 180 7.18 -7.37 -12.20
CA LEU A 180 7.28 -7.32 -10.74
C LEU A 180 6.01 -6.74 -10.08
N ALA A 181 5.13 -6.13 -10.88
CA ALA A 181 3.95 -5.43 -10.43
C ALA A 181 2.63 -6.07 -10.90
N PRO A 182 2.43 -7.40 -10.83
CA PRO A 182 1.19 -8.02 -11.29
C PRO A 182 -0.02 -7.60 -10.44
N THR A 183 0.21 -7.12 -9.21
CA THR A 183 -0.80 -6.49 -8.36
C THR A 183 -0.14 -5.48 -7.43
N SER A 184 -0.87 -4.47 -6.96
CA SER A 184 -0.36 -3.54 -5.93
C SER A 184 -0.12 -4.19 -4.56
N TYR A 185 -0.50 -5.47 -4.36
CA TYR A 185 -0.20 -6.23 -3.15
C TYR A 185 1.32 -6.39 -2.93
N VAL A 186 2.12 -6.28 -4.00
CA VAL A 186 3.60 -6.31 -3.93
C VAL A 186 4.18 -5.15 -3.13
N LEU A 187 3.47 -4.02 -3.02
CA LEU A 187 3.89 -2.87 -2.22
C LEU A 187 3.94 -3.22 -0.73
N ARG A 188 2.87 -3.85 -0.23
CA ARG A 188 2.79 -4.33 1.15
C ARG A 188 3.89 -5.34 1.46
N HIS A 189 4.17 -6.26 0.53
CA HIS A 189 5.25 -7.22 0.67
C HIS A 189 6.63 -6.56 0.64
N GLY A 190 6.79 -5.57 -0.23
CA GLY A 190 7.98 -4.74 -0.34
C GLY A 190 8.32 -4.04 0.98
N GLY A 191 7.36 -3.29 1.53
CA GLY A 191 7.56 -2.55 2.78
C GLY A 191 7.99 -3.45 3.93
N VAL A 192 7.28 -4.55 4.17
CA VAL A 192 7.62 -5.45 5.28
C VAL A 192 8.95 -6.17 5.08
N SER A 193 9.23 -6.67 3.87
CA SER A 193 10.50 -7.33 3.58
C SER A 193 11.68 -6.38 3.75
N ARG A 194 11.49 -5.12 3.35
CA ARG A 194 12.50 -4.09 3.47
C ARG A 194 12.83 -3.78 4.94
N ASP A 195 11.82 -3.58 5.76
CA ASP A 195 12.03 -3.21 7.17
C ASP A 195 12.66 -4.33 7.97
N ILE A 196 12.29 -5.58 7.69
CA ILE A 196 12.94 -6.77 8.26
C ILE A 196 14.40 -6.84 7.79
N ALA A 197 14.65 -6.69 6.49
CA ALA A 197 16.00 -6.79 5.92
C ALA A 197 16.95 -5.72 6.49
N LEU A 198 16.43 -4.53 6.77
CA LEU A 198 17.19 -3.41 7.33
C LEU A 198 17.11 -3.33 8.87
N LYS A 199 16.48 -4.32 9.52
CA LYS A 199 16.32 -4.38 10.98
C LYS A 199 15.68 -3.12 11.57
N LEU A 200 14.79 -2.47 10.80
CA LEU A 200 14.04 -1.30 11.27
C LEU A 200 12.88 -1.69 12.19
N ARG A 201 12.41 -2.93 12.08
CA ARG A 201 11.33 -3.50 12.88
C ARG A 201 11.60 -4.96 13.19
N SER A 202 11.19 -5.41 14.37
CA SER A 202 11.10 -6.84 14.70
C SER A 202 10.01 -7.53 13.87
N LEU A 203 10.00 -8.87 13.85
CA LEU A 203 8.94 -9.63 13.19
C LEU A 203 7.57 -9.37 13.84
N GLU A 204 7.53 -9.19 15.15
CA GLU A 204 6.32 -8.89 15.94
C GLU A 204 5.80 -7.49 15.63
N GLU A 205 6.68 -6.49 15.55
CA GLU A 205 6.31 -5.13 15.17
C GLU A 205 5.78 -5.10 13.73
N ALA A 206 6.47 -5.78 12.81
CA ALA A 206 6.01 -5.98 11.44
C ALA A 206 4.65 -6.70 11.39
N GLN A 207 4.43 -7.68 12.27
CA GLN A 207 3.16 -8.40 12.38
C GLN A 207 2.01 -7.50 12.74
N ARG A 208 2.18 -6.75 13.81
CA ARG A 208 1.18 -5.81 14.31
C ARG A 208 0.90 -4.75 13.25
N ARG A 209 1.94 -4.10 12.72
CA ARG A 209 1.81 -3.07 11.68
C ARG A 209 1.09 -3.56 10.43
N GLY A 210 1.37 -4.78 9.99
CA GLY A 210 0.70 -5.34 8.83
C GLY A 210 -0.61 -6.02 9.13
N ARG A 211 -0.98 -6.30 10.38
CA ARG A 211 -2.20 -7.07 10.71
C ARG A 211 -2.15 -8.49 10.13
N TRP A 212 -1.03 -9.18 10.30
CA TRP A 212 -0.94 -10.60 9.99
C TRP A 212 -1.36 -11.43 11.20
N ALA A 213 -2.23 -12.42 10.97
CA ALA A 213 -2.78 -13.24 12.06
C ALA A 213 -1.71 -14.08 12.79
N THR A 214 -0.65 -14.49 12.09
CA THR A 214 0.38 -15.37 12.65
C THR A 214 1.78 -14.91 12.24
N LEU A 215 2.77 -15.11 13.13
CA LEU A 215 4.20 -14.88 12.83
C LEU A 215 4.68 -15.73 11.66
N THR A 216 4.15 -16.95 11.50
CA THR A 216 4.47 -17.82 10.35
C THR A 216 4.19 -17.14 9.01
N SER A 217 3.16 -16.29 8.95
CA SER A 217 2.83 -15.52 7.74
C SER A 217 3.91 -14.49 7.36
N ILE A 218 4.81 -14.15 8.30
CA ILE A 218 5.82 -13.10 8.16
C ILE A 218 7.21 -13.66 7.98
N LYS A 219 7.51 -14.85 8.49
CA LYS A 219 8.77 -15.55 8.21
C LYS A 219 9.07 -15.64 6.70
N HIS A 220 8.03 -15.65 5.86
CA HIS A 220 8.16 -15.58 4.41
C HIS A 220 8.74 -14.25 3.86
N TYR A 221 8.88 -13.21 4.67
CA TYR A 221 9.43 -11.90 4.31
C TYR A 221 10.90 -11.72 4.71
N GLU A 222 11.47 -12.64 5.48
CA GLU A 222 12.91 -12.73 5.76
C GLU A 222 13.67 -13.19 4.51
N LYS A 223 13.69 -12.32 3.50
CA LYS A 223 14.24 -12.62 2.17
C LYS A 223 15.17 -11.51 1.72
N HIS A 224 16.13 -11.14 2.57
CA HIS A 224 17.14 -10.14 2.24
C HIS A 224 17.85 -10.46 0.90
N GLY A 225 18.24 -11.72 0.68
CA GLY A 225 18.85 -12.16 -0.57
C GLY A 225 17.92 -12.02 -1.78
N ARG A 226 16.60 -12.11 -1.58
CA ARG A 226 15.62 -11.90 -2.65
C ARG A 226 15.50 -10.43 -3.02
N LEU A 227 15.48 -9.53 -2.04
CA LEU A 227 15.49 -8.09 -2.31
C LEU A 227 16.77 -7.70 -3.06
N GLN A 228 17.93 -8.20 -2.62
CA GLN A 228 19.19 -7.94 -3.30
C GLN A 228 19.21 -8.48 -4.74
N TRP A 229 18.71 -9.71 -4.95
CA TRP A 229 18.55 -10.25 -6.30
C TRP A 229 17.60 -9.41 -7.17
N LEU A 230 16.49 -8.92 -6.60
CA LEU A 230 15.57 -8.04 -7.32
C LEU A 230 16.23 -6.71 -7.69
N LEU A 231 16.99 -6.10 -6.79
CA LEU A 231 17.77 -4.88 -7.06
C LEU A 231 18.75 -5.08 -8.21
N ASN A 232 19.49 -6.20 -8.20
CA ASN A 232 20.37 -6.56 -9.32
C ASN A 232 19.57 -6.76 -10.62
N LYS A 233 18.41 -7.40 -10.55
CA LYS A 233 17.58 -7.69 -11.73
C LYS A 233 16.92 -6.45 -12.35
N ILE A 234 16.50 -5.47 -11.54
CA ILE A 234 15.96 -4.20 -12.07
C ILE A 234 17.06 -3.29 -12.61
N GLY A 235 18.31 -3.50 -12.17
CA GLY A 235 19.50 -2.82 -12.68
C GLY A 235 19.80 -1.47 -12.00
N ALA A 236 21.08 -1.11 -11.99
CA ALA A 236 21.59 0.07 -11.28
C ALA A 236 20.95 1.39 -11.75
N ALA A 237 20.62 1.52 -13.03
CA ALA A 237 19.94 2.70 -13.56
C ALA A 237 18.51 2.86 -13.02
N ALA A 238 17.77 1.77 -12.84
CA ALA A 238 16.45 1.81 -12.22
C ALA A 238 16.57 2.15 -10.72
N VAL A 239 17.51 1.53 -10.02
CA VAL A 239 17.81 1.83 -8.61
C VAL A 239 18.13 3.31 -8.41
N ALA A 240 19.04 3.88 -9.21
CA ALA A 240 19.42 5.29 -9.15
C ALA A 240 18.21 6.22 -9.36
N ARG A 241 17.43 5.98 -10.41
CA ARG A 241 16.21 6.75 -10.68
C ARG A 241 15.16 6.61 -9.56
N GLY A 242 15.06 5.44 -8.94
CA GLY A 242 14.19 5.24 -7.77
C GLY A 242 14.61 6.10 -6.58
N HIS A 243 15.92 6.19 -6.30
CA HIS A 243 16.45 7.09 -5.29
C HIS A 243 16.22 8.57 -5.65
N ASP A 244 16.34 8.96 -6.92
CA ASP A 244 16.00 10.30 -7.37
C ASP A 244 14.53 10.63 -7.12
N CYS A 245 13.61 9.70 -7.40
CA CYS A 245 12.20 9.87 -7.06
C CYS A 245 12.01 10.10 -5.55
N LEU A 246 12.64 9.30 -4.69
CA LEU A 246 12.55 9.48 -3.23
C LEU A 246 13.05 10.84 -2.75
N ARG A 247 14.19 11.30 -3.28
CA ARG A 247 14.73 12.64 -2.97
C ARG A 247 13.78 13.74 -3.44
N ARG A 248 13.26 13.60 -4.66
CA ARG A 248 12.31 14.54 -5.25
C ARG A 248 11.04 14.62 -4.41
N PHE A 249 10.48 13.50 -3.97
CA PHE A 249 9.32 13.46 -3.08
C PHE A 249 9.57 14.20 -1.77
N HIS A 250 10.74 14.00 -1.15
CA HIS A 250 11.11 14.72 0.07
C HIS A 250 11.08 16.24 -0.14
N THR A 251 11.49 16.73 -1.32
CA THR A 251 11.46 18.17 -1.64
C THR A 251 10.08 18.66 -2.08
N GLN A 252 9.37 17.92 -2.94
CA GLN A 252 8.17 18.40 -3.65
C GLN A 252 6.86 18.07 -2.93
N LEU A 253 6.79 16.92 -2.24
CA LEU A 253 5.62 16.53 -1.48
C LEU A 253 5.66 17.05 -0.04
N ARG A 254 6.80 17.58 0.42
CA ARG A 254 6.84 18.42 1.62
C ARG A 254 5.87 19.59 1.51
N ASP A 255 5.75 20.17 0.32
CA ASP A 255 4.91 21.35 0.06
C ASP A 255 3.55 21.02 -0.55
N PHE A 256 3.13 19.74 -0.43
CA PHE A 256 1.95 19.22 -1.11
C PHE A 256 0.80 20.19 -1.15
#